data_AF-X1TTJ2-F1
#
_entry.id   AF-X1TTJ2-F1
#
_cell.length_a   1.000
_cell.length_b   1.000
_cell.length_c   1.000
_cell.angle_alpha   90.00
_cell.angle_beta   90.00
_cell.angle_gamma   90.00
#
_symmetry.space_group_name_H-M   'P 1'
#
loop_
_entity.id
_entity.type
_entity.pdbx_description
1 polymer ?
#
loop_
_entity_poly.entity_id
_entity_poly.type
_entity_poly.pdbx_seq_one_letter_code
_entity_poly.pdbx_strand_id
1 'polypeptide(L)'
;MPLKTPEQYLESIKRPVNLYIFGEKIKEFWNHPIIRPSINTVMKIYELAQMDEYKDLMIATSHLTGETINRFTHIHQSVDDLIKKVKMQRLLGQKTACCFQRCVGFDTANALYSVTYEMDKKNGLKLPNLI
;
A
#
# COMPACT_ATOMS: atom_id res chain seq x y z
N MET A 1 8.91 8.06 -8.12
CA MET A 1 9.52 6.71 -7.98
C MET A 1 8.79 5.70 -8.86
N PRO A 2 9.50 4.88 -9.66
CA PRO A 2 8.85 3.88 -10.51
C PRO A 2 8.08 2.85 -9.68
N LEU A 3 6.95 2.39 -10.21
CA LEU A 3 6.16 1.29 -9.66
C LEU A 3 7.00 0.02 -9.63
N LYS A 4 7.30 -0.49 -8.43
CA LYS A 4 8.06 -1.73 -8.26
C LYS A 4 7.35 -2.92 -8.93
N THR A 5 8.13 -3.87 -9.45
CA THR A 5 7.63 -5.22 -9.79
C THR A 5 7.46 -6.07 -8.51
N PRO A 6 6.76 -7.21 -8.57
CA PRO A 6 6.68 -8.15 -7.45
C PRO A 6 8.06 -8.57 -6.90
N GLU A 7 9.03 -8.82 -7.77
CA GLU A 7 10.39 -9.25 -7.44
C GLU A 7 11.15 -8.11 -6.75
N GLN A 8 11.02 -6.89 -7.27
CA GLN A 8 11.60 -5.70 -6.65
C GLN A 8 10.99 -5.41 -5.27
N TYR A 9 9.69 -5.66 -5.08
CA TYR A 9 9.07 -5.61 -3.75
C TYR A 9 9.68 -6.66 -2.82
N LEU A 10 9.73 -7.92 -3.26
CA LEU A 10 10.29 -9.02 -2.49
C LEU A 10 11.73 -8.75 -2.09
N GLU A 11 12.55 -8.24 -3.01
CA GLU A 11 13.93 -7.87 -2.71
C GLU A 11 13.99 -6.74 -1.68
N SER A 12 13.13 -5.73 -1.81
CA SER A 12 13.14 -4.57 -0.91
C SER A 12 12.71 -4.85 0.53
N ILE A 13 12.08 -6.00 0.79
CA ILE A 13 11.72 -6.42 2.15
C ILE A 13 12.78 -7.33 2.79
N LYS A 14 13.76 -7.84 2.02
CA LYS A 14 14.85 -8.65 2.58
C LYS A 14 15.73 -7.78 3.45
N ARG A 15 15.59 -7.95 4.76
CA ARG A 15 16.42 -7.27 5.76
C ARG A 15 16.35 -8.04 7.08
N PRO A 16 17.36 -7.89 7.95
CA PRO A 16 17.26 -8.36 9.32
C PRO A 16 16.07 -7.71 10.02
N VAL A 17 15.23 -8.52 10.65
CA VAL A 17 14.13 -8.08 11.51
C VAL A 17 14.20 -8.86 12.82
N ASN A 18 13.74 -8.24 13.91
CA ASN A 18 13.53 -8.94 15.17
C ASN A 18 12.20 -9.69 15.10
N LEU A 19 12.21 -10.84 14.43
CA LEU A 19 11.06 -11.68 14.22
C LEU A 19 11.24 -13.02 14.94
N TYR A 20 10.21 -13.42 15.68
CA TYR A 20 10.19 -14.66 16.44
C TYR A 20 8.91 -15.45 16.14
N ILE A 21 9.03 -16.74 15.88
CA ILE A 21 7.89 -17.67 15.70
C ILE A 21 8.17 -18.90 16.55
N PHE A 22 7.20 -19.34 17.35
CA PHE A 22 7.33 -20.50 18.25
C PHE A 22 8.57 -20.45 19.17
N GLY A 23 8.96 -19.26 19.62
CA GLY A 23 10.11 -19.06 20.49
C GLY A 23 11.47 -18.96 19.77
N GLU A 24 11.51 -19.16 18.45
CA GLU A 24 12.75 -19.13 17.67
C GLU A 24 12.89 -17.83 16.86
N LYS A 25 14.13 -17.31 16.77
CA LYS A 25 14.44 -16.12 15.95
C LYS A 25 14.51 -16.50 14.47
N ILE A 26 13.65 -15.90 13.66
CA ILE A 26 13.61 -16.12 12.21
C ILE A 26 14.49 -15.10 11.49
N LYS A 27 15.53 -15.57 10.80
CA LYS A 27 16.46 -14.70 10.04
C LYS A 27 15.96 -14.41 8.62
N GLU A 28 15.55 -15.44 7.89
CA GLU A 28 15.11 -15.34 6.49
C GLU A 28 13.59 -15.48 6.37
N PHE A 29 12.87 -14.48 6.87
CA PHE A 29 11.41 -14.54 6.94
C PHE A 29 10.75 -14.62 5.55
N TRP A 30 11.42 -14.13 4.50
CA TRP A 30 10.89 -14.07 3.14
C TRP A 30 10.73 -15.43 2.45
N ASN A 31 11.40 -16.47 2.97
CA ASN A 31 11.28 -17.86 2.51
C ASN A 31 10.55 -18.76 3.53
N HIS A 32 10.19 -18.22 4.70
CA HIS A 32 9.56 -19.02 5.76
C HIS A 32 8.16 -19.48 5.32
N PRO A 33 7.83 -20.78 5.41
CA PRO A 33 6.62 -21.36 4.81
C PRO A 33 5.31 -20.77 5.35
N ILE A 34 5.28 -20.33 6.62
CA ILE A 34 4.12 -19.67 7.23
C ILE A 34 3.96 -18.23 6.74
N ILE A 35 5.06 -17.53 6.43
CA ILE A 35 5.04 -16.09 6.12
C ILE A 35 4.92 -15.85 4.62
N ARG A 36 5.52 -16.73 3.83
CA ARG A 36 5.58 -16.62 2.36
C ARG A 36 4.20 -16.39 1.72
N PRO A 37 3.10 -17.06 2.12
CA PRO A 37 1.78 -16.79 1.56
C PRO A 37 1.36 -15.32 1.72
N SER A 38 1.57 -14.73 2.89
CA SER A 38 1.27 -13.32 3.14
C SER A 38 2.07 -12.39 2.22
N ILE A 39 3.37 -12.66 2.05
CA ILE A 39 4.23 -11.89 1.12
C ILE A 39 3.71 -12.00 -0.32
N ASN A 40 3.31 -13.21 -0.74
CA ASN A 40 2.75 -13.43 -2.08
C ASN A 40 1.45 -12.62 -2.30
N THR A 41 0.61 -12.46 -1.29
CA THR A 41 -0.61 -11.61 -1.42
C THR A 41 -0.27 -10.14 -1.65
N VAL A 42 0.79 -9.63 -1.02
CA VAL A 42 1.25 -8.24 -1.25
C VAL A 42 1.93 -8.12 -2.61
N MET A 43 2.72 -9.11 -3.02
CA MET A 43 3.30 -9.19 -4.36
C MET A 43 2.24 -9.08 -5.45
N LYS A 44 1.06 -9.68 -5.26
CA LYS A 44 -0.07 -9.58 -6.21
C LYS A 44 -0.50 -8.13 -6.46
N ILE A 45 -0.40 -7.23 -5.48
CA ILE A 45 -0.70 -5.80 -5.69
C ILE A 45 0.25 -5.18 -6.70
N TYR A 46 1.54 -5.48 -6.58
CA TYR A 46 2.56 -4.98 -7.51
C TYR A 46 2.38 -5.58 -8.89
N GLU A 47 2.04 -6.87 -8.98
CA GLU A 47 1.77 -7.56 -10.24
C GLU A 47 0.59 -6.92 -11.00
N LEU A 48 -0.57 -6.78 -10.34
CA LEU A 48 -1.76 -6.20 -10.98
C LEU A 48 -1.52 -4.75 -11.41
N ALA A 49 -0.65 -4.01 -10.72
CA ALA A 49 -0.29 -2.64 -11.11
C ALA A 49 0.57 -2.55 -12.39
N GLN A 50 1.18 -3.66 -12.83
CA GLN A 50 1.94 -3.74 -14.08
C GLN A 50 1.07 -4.21 -15.27
N MET A 51 -0.14 -4.72 -15.02
CA MET A 51 -1.03 -5.21 -16.06
C MET A 51 -1.82 -4.07 -16.68
N ASP A 52 -1.72 -3.89 -17.99
CA ASP A 52 -2.45 -2.83 -18.71
C ASP A 52 -3.97 -2.91 -18.51
N GLU A 53 -4.52 -4.13 -18.41
CA GLU A 53 -5.94 -4.39 -18.13
C GLU A 53 -6.41 -3.74 -16.82
N TYR A 54 -5.56 -3.69 -15.79
CA TYR A 54 -5.92 -3.21 -14.46
C TYR A 54 -5.32 -1.83 -14.14
N LYS A 55 -4.66 -1.20 -15.10
CA LYS A 55 -3.86 0.00 -14.89
C LYS A 55 -4.67 1.14 -14.28
N ASP A 56 -5.81 1.51 -14.88
CA ASP A 56 -6.71 2.58 -14.37
C ASP A 56 -7.16 2.34 -12.92
N LEU A 57 -7.32 1.07 -12.55
CA LEU A 57 -7.77 0.70 -11.22
C LEU A 57 -6.63 0.66 -10.19
N MET A 58 -5.45 0.18 -10.58
CA MET A 58 -4.33 -0.09 -9.69
C MET A 58 -3.38 1.09 -9.49
N ILE A 59 -3.40 2.09 -10.39
CA ILE A 59 -2.54 3.27 -10.33
C ILE A 59 -3.35 4.56 -10.36
N ALA A 60 -2.73 5.66 -9.92
CA ALA A 60 -3.29 7.00 -9.94
C ALA A 60 -2.16 8.02 -10.19
N THR A 61 -2.52 9.23 -10.63
CA THR A 61 -1.59 10.37 -10.62
C THR A 61 -1.70 11.07 -9.28
N SER A 62 -0.58 11.16 -8.55
CA SER A 62 -0.52 11.84 -7.26
C SER A 62 -0.68 13.35 -7.44
N HIS A 63 -1.61 13.98 -6.73
CA HIS A 63 -1.71 15.44 -6.72
C HIS A 63 -0.54 16.11 -5.96
N LEU A 64 0.12 15.36 -5.07
CA LEU A 64 1.27 15.86 -4.30
C LEU A 64 2.58 15.90 -5.09
N THR A 65 2.74 14.99 -6.06
CA THR A 65 4.03 14.82 -6.77
C THR A 65 3.91 14.92 -8.28
N GLY A 66 2.70 14.86 -8.85
CA GLY A 66 2.47 14.75 -10.30
C GLY A 66 2.89 13.40 -10.90
N GLU A 67 3.48 12.50 -10.11
CA GLU A 67 3.94 11.19 -10.57
C GLU A 67 2.81 10.17 -10.61
N THR A 68 2.96 9.18 -11.48
CA THR A 68 2.17 7.95 -11.43
C THR A 68 2.58 7.11 -10.23
N ILE A 69 1.61 6.78 -9.37
CA ILE A 69 1.80 6.03 -8.13
C ILE A 69 0.84 4.84 -8.05
N ASN A 70 1.12 3.91 -7.14
CA ASN A 70 0.16 2.83 -6.85
C ASN A 70 -1.04 3.43 -6.10
N ARG A 71 -2.27 3.03 -6.42
CA ARG A 71 -3.48 3.61 -5.82
C ARG A 71 -3.52 3.44 -4.29
N PHE A 72 -2.88 2.42 -3.72
CA PHE A 72 -2.76 2.26 -2.26
C PHE A 72 -1.95 3.38 -1.55
N THR A 73 -1.25 4.24 -2.30
CA THR A 73 -0.53 5.41 -1.75
C THR A 73 -1.16 6.73 -2.19
N HIS A 74 -2.35 6.70 -2.80
CA HIS A 74 -3.06 7.88 -3.25
C HIS A 74 -3.82 8.57 -2.10
N ILE A 75 -4.02 9.87 -2.20
CA ILE A 75 -4.96 10.60 -1.34
C ILE A 75 -6.18 10.92 -2.19
N HIS A 76 -7.36 10.48 -1.76
CA HIS A 76 -8.59 10.60 -2.53
C HIS A 76 -8.90 12.07 -2.88
N GLN A 77 -9.06 12.35 -4.17
CA GLN A 77 -9.41 13.69 -4.66
C GLN A 77 -10.87 13.78 -5.11
N SER A 78 -11.60 12.65 -5.16
CA SER A 78 -12.97 12.60 -5.66
C SER A 78 -13.75 11.38 -5.14
N VAL A 79 -15.06 11.40 -5.35
CA VAL A 79 -15.93 10.22 -5.13
C VAL A 79 -15.53 9.05 -6.04
N ASP A 80 -15.05 9.32 -7.26
CA ASP A 80 -14.56 8.28 -8.18
C ASP A 80 -13.36 7.54 -7.57
N ASP A 81 -12.44 8.23 -6.90
CA ASP A 81 -11.32 7.58 -6.21
C ASP A 81 -11.78 6.61 -5.10
N LEU A 82 -12.86 6.96 -4.39
CA LEU A 82 -13.46 6.09 -3.36
C LEU A 82 -14.12 4.86 -4.00
N ILE A 83 -14.81 5.02 -5.14
CA ILE A 83 -15.38 3.91 -5.90
C ILE A 83 -14.26 3.00 -6.43
N LYS A 84 -13.20 3.57 -6.99
CA LYS A 84 -12.03 2.83 -7.49
C LYS A 84 -11.31 2.09 -6.37
N LYS A 85 -11.22 2.64 -5.16
CA LYS A 85 -10.73 1.91 -3.97
C LYS A 85 -11.50 0.61 -3.76
N VAL A 86 -12.83 0.67 -3.70
CA VAL A 86 -13.67 -0.52 -3.44
C VAL A 86 -13.55 -1.54 -4.58
N LYS A 87 -13.56 -1.08 -5.83
CA LYS A 87 -13.38 -1.95 -7.01
C LYS A 87 -12.01 -2.63 -7.01
N MET A 88 -10.95 -1.89 -6.70
CA MET A 88 -9.58 -2.41 -6.58
C MET A 88 -9.48 -3.48 -5.48
N GLN A 89 -10.07 -3.22 -4.32
CA GLN A 89 -10.09 -4.16 -3.21
C GLN A 89 -10.88 -5.44 -3.54
N ARG A 90 -12.00 -5.33 -4.28
CA ARG A 90 -12.76 -6.48 -4.77
C ARG A 90 -11.93 -7.31 -5.76
N LEU A 91 -11.26 -6.67 -6.72
CA LEU A 91 -10.36 -7.35 -7.66
C LEU A 91 -9.28 -8.14 -6.92
N LEU A 92 -8.59 -7.51 -5.97
CA LEU A 92 -7.57 -8.20 -5.18
C LEU A 92 -8.15 -9.36 -4.38
N GLY A 93 -9.31 -9.19 -3.75
CA GLY A 93 -10.02 -10.28 -3.08
C GLY A 93 -10.30 -11.46 -4.01
N GLN A 94 -10.70 -11.22 -5.26
CA GLN A 94 -10.89 -12.28 -6.27
C GLN A 94 -9.59 -12.97 -6.68
N LYS A 95 -8.47 -12.23 -6.73
CA LYS A 95 -7.17 -12.76 -7.16
C LYS A 95 -6.38 -13.45 -6.04
N THR A 96 -6.69 -13.17 -4.76
CA THR A 96 -5.94 -13.71 -3.62
C THR A 96 -6.76 -14.58 -2.68
N ALA A 97 -8.09 -14.43 -2.64
CA ALA A 97 -8.99 -15.06 -1.67
C ALA A 97 -8.53 -14.89 -0.19
N CYS A 98 -7.78 -13.82 0.10
CA CYS A 98 -7.15 -13.58 1.40
C CYS A 98 -6.89 -12.08 1.61
N CYS A 99 -6.55 -11.67 2.83
CA CYS A 99 -6.11 -10.32 3.13
C CYS A 99 -4.78 -10.01 2.42
N PHE A 100 -4.75 -8.91 1.65
CA PHE A 100 -3.58 -8.40 0.92
C PHE A 100 -2.90 -7.20 1.62
N GLN A 101 -3.28 -6.94 2.87
CA GLN A 101 -2.56 -6.15 3.89
C GLN A 101 -2.40 -4.64 3.65
N ARG A 102 -2.28 -4.16 2.41
CA ARG A 102 -1.90 -2.76 2.12
C ARG A 102 -3.02 -1.73 2.32
N CYS A 103 -4.27 -2.18 2.44
CA CYS A 103 -5.44 -1.30 2.63
C CYS A 103 -5.39 -0.46 3.90
N VAL A 104 -4.83 -0.97 5.00
CA VAL A 104 -4.78 -0.21 6.27
C VAL A 104 -3.86 1.01 6.16
N GLY A 105 -2.74 0.89 5.46
CA GLY A 105 -1.83 2.01 5.21
C GLY A 105 -2.47 3.09 4.32
N PHE A 106 -3.22 2.67 3.30
CA PHE A 106 -3.97 3.56 2.42
C PHE A 106 -5.02 4.39 3.18
N ASP A 107 -5.80 3.72 4.03
CA ASP A 107 -6.87 4.35 4.80
C ASP A 107 -6.30 5.26 5.89
N THR A 108 -5.20 4.84 6.52
CA THR A 108 -4.48 5.64 7.51
C THR A 108 -3.91 6.92 6.89
N ALA A 109 -3.28 6.83 5.70
CA ALA A 109 -2.74 8.01 5.02
C ALA A 109 -3.83 9.04 4.70
N ASN A 110 -4.99 8.59 4.22
CA ASN A 110 -6.11 9.47 3.93
C ASN A 110 -6.73 10.10 5.20
N ALA A 111 -6.85 9.33 6.27
CA ALA A 111 -7.34 9.86 7.55
C ALA A 111 -6.35 10.87 8.17
N LEU A 112 -5.06 10.55 8.16
CA LEU A 112 -4.02 11.47 8.64
C LEU A 112 -4.02 12.77 7.84
N TYR A 113 -4.13 12.69 6.51
CA TYR A 113 -4.14 13.85 5.63
C TYR A 113 -5.16 14.92 6.05
N SER A 114 -6.41 14.52 6.39
CA SER A 114 -7.43 15.47 6.84
C SER A 114 -7.26 15.87 8.30
N VAL A 115 -6.99 14.91 9.19
CA VAL A 115 -6.94 15.16 10.64
C VAL A 115 -5.78 16.06 11.01
N THR A 116 -4.59 15.86 10.43
CA THR A 116 -3.43 16.71 10.73
C THR A 116 -3.66 18.15 10.29
N TYR A 117 -4.36 18.36 9.17
CA TYR A 117 -4.73 19.71 8.72
C TYR A 117 -5.63 20.44 9.72
N GLU A 118 -6.68 19.78 10.20
CA GLU A 118 -7.59 20.37 11.19
C GLU A 118 -6.90 20.64 12.52
N MET A 119 -6.01 19.72 12.94
CA MET A 119 -5.21 19.89 14.15
C MET A 119 -4.27 21.09 14.05
N ASP A 120 -3.58 21.27 12.92
CA ASP A 120 -2.69 22.40 12.69
C ASP A 120 -3.46 23.72 12.70
N LYS A 121 -4.60 23.76 12.00
CA LYS A 121 -5.48 24.93 11.96
C LYS A 121 -5.99 25.34 13.34
N LYS A 122 -6.30 24.37 14.20
CA LYS A 122 -6.82 24.63 15.55
C LYS A 122 -5.74 25.00 16.56
N ASN A 123 -4.59 24.32 16.52
CA ASN A 123 -3.58 24.40 17.57
C ASN A 123 -2.38 25.30 17.20
N GLY A 124 -2.35 25.88 16.00
CA GLY A 124 -1.21 26.66 15.51
C GLY A 124 0.06 25.82 15.33
N LEU A 125 -0.11 24.49 15.20
CA LEU A 125 0.98 23.57 14.92
C LEU A 125 1.38 23.72 13.45
N LYS A 126 2.68 23.53 13.18
CA LYS A 126 3.22 23.45 11.82
C LYS A 126 3.73 22.03 11.63
N LEU A 127 2.83 21.06 11.50
CA LEU A 127 3.27 19.78 10.95
C LEU A 127 3.74 20.04 9.51
N PRO A 128 4.72 19.28 8.99
CA PRO A 128 5.18 19.48 7.62
C PRO A 128 3.97 19.44 6.69
N ASN A 129 3.69 20.56 6.03
CA ASN A 129 2.51 20.73 5.19
C ASN A 129 2.46 19.60 4.16
N LEU A 130 1.51 18.68 4.32
CA LEU A 130 1.14 17.69 3.32
C LEU A 130 0.24 18.28 2.22
N ILE A 131 0.14 19.62 2.16
CA ILE A 131 -0.84 20.38 1.37
C ILE A 131 -0.11 21.48 0.60
#